data_AF-A0A952SWX2-F1
#
_entry.id   AF-A0A952SWX2-F1
#
_cell.length_a   1.000
_cell.length_b   1.000
_cell.length_c   1.000
_cell.angle_alpha   90.00
_cell.angle_beta   90.00
_cell.angle_gamma   90.00
#
_symmetry.space_group_name_H-M   'P 1'
#
loop_
_entity.id
_entity.type
_entity.pdbx_description
1 polymer ?
#
loop_
_entity_poly.entity_id
_entity_poly.type
_entity_poly.pdbx_seq_one_letter_code
_entity_poly.pdbx_strand_id
1 'polypeptide(L)'
;MPSIEYAQDFFDKVAGVIEHKKTTSKPIADALAFLLACLKKMEVNPPPGWKSRRVRLLEEEARRLEEEAVALKTARDRLEAQRAEVYFLGLSEETQTQLRRMAEEAAADTELAVVRDAKRDRRLQELIRDHMRQDQRTKAI
;
A
#
# COMPACT_ATOMS: atom_id res chain seq x y z
N MET A 1 -27.61 15.73 -9.95
CA MET A 1 -27.67 15.35 -8.53
C MET A 1 -26.24 15.28 -8.01
N PRO A 2 -25.95 15.65 -6.75
CA PRO A 2 -24.63 15.44 -6.18
C PRO A 2 -24.24 13.95 -6.25
N SER A 3 -22.94 13.67 -6.42
CA SER A 3 -22.43 12.29 -6.40
C SER A 3 -22.64 11.66 -5.03
N ILE A 4 -22.70 10.32 -4.98
CA ILE A 4 -22.79 9.58 -3.72
C ILE A 4 -21.63 9.95 -2.79
N GLU A 5 -20.43 10.10 -3.34
CA GLU A 5 -19.23 10.52 -2.60
C GLU A 5 -19.39 11.90 -1.98
N TYR A 6 -19.96 12.86 -2.72
CA TYR A 6 -20.24 14.20 -2.19
C TYR A 6 -21.25 14.16 -1.05
N ALA A 7 -22.31 13.37 -1.18
CA ALA A 7 -23.31 13.23 -0.13
C ALA A 7 -22.70 12.61 1.14
N GLN A 8 -21.88 11.56 0.99
CA GLN A 8 -21.18 10.92 2.10
C GLN A 8 -20.21 11.89 2.80
N ASP A 9 -19.41 12.63 2.04
CA ASP A 9 -18.49 13.63 2.58
C ASP A 9 -19.23 14.73 3.34
N PHE A 10 -20.38 15.17 2.82
CA PHE A 10 -21.25 16.14 3.48
C PHE A 10 -21.76 15.63 4.83
N PHE A 11 -22.31 14.41 4.88
CA PHE A 11 -22.78 13.81 6.14
C PHE A 11 -21.65 13.59 7.14
N ASP A 12 -20.48 13.14 6.67
CA ASP A 12 -19.28 12.94 7.50
C ASP A 12 -18.80 14.28 8.11
N LYS A 13 -18.90 15.39 7.37
CA LYS A 13 -18.61 16.74 7.89
C LYS A 13 -19.60 17.16 8.97
N VAL A 14 -20.91 16.97 8.72
CA VAL A 14 -21.96 17.30 9.71
C VAL A 14 -21.73 16.52 11.01
N ALA A 15 -21.50 15.21 10.90
CA ALA A 15 -21.20 14.36 12.04
C ALA A 15 -19.93 14.83 12.78
N GLY A 16 -18.88 15.17 12.03
CA GLY A 16 -17.65 15.71 12.61
C GLY A 16 -17.85 17.00 13.39
N VAL A 17 -18.69 17.91 12.90
CA VAL A 17 -19.04 19.15 13.61
C VAL A 17 -19.84 18.86 14.88
N ILE A 18 -20.81 17.95 14.83
CA ILE A 18 -21.61 17.54 15.99
C ILE A 18 -20.71 16.98 17.08
N GLU A 19 -19.85 16.01 16.73
CA GLU A 19 -18.91 15.41 17.69
C GLU A 19 -17.94 16.45 18.26
N HIS A 20 -17.37 17.31 17.42
CA HIS A 20 -16.47 18.36 17.88
C HIS A 20 -17.17 19.34 18.83
N LYS A 21 -18.43 19.69 18.59
CA LYS A 21 -19.18 20.64 19.43
C LYS A 21 -19.56 20.06 20.80
N LYS A 22 -19.64 18.74 20.98
CA LYS A 22 -19.93 18.11 22.28
C LYS A 22 -18.93 18.50 23.38
N THR A 23 -17.67 18.73 23.01
CA THR A 23 -16.59 19.09 23.96
C THR A 23 -16.41 20.60 24.11
N THR A 24 -17.23 21.40 23.42
CA THR A 24 -17.17 22.86 23.48
C THR A 24 -18.26 23.43 24.40
N SER A 25 -18.14 24.72 24.74
CA SER A 25 -19.11 25.44 25.57
C SER A 25 -20.49 25.65 24.93
N LYS A 26 -20.66 25.30 23.65
CA LYS A 26 -21.93 25.41 22.91
C LYS A 26 -22.20 24.12 22.13
N PRO A 27 -22.67 23.05 22.80
CA PRO A 27 -23.02 21.80 22.14
C PRO A 27 -24.25 21.97 21.25
N ILE A 28 -24.35 21.11 20.23
CA ILE A 28 -25.53 21.05 19.37
C ILE A 28 -26.60 20.25 20.10
N ALA A 29 -27.68 20.92 20.49
CA ALA A 29 -28.77 20.31 21.26
C ALA A 29 -29.60 19.30 20.45
N ASP A 30 -29.78 19.54 19.15
CA ASP A 30 -30.53 18.67 18.24
C ASP A 30 -29.73 18.43 16.95
N ALA A 31 -29.26 17.20 16.79
CA ALA A 31 -28.48 16.76 15.64
C ALA A 31 -29.28 16.74 14.33
N LEU A 32 -30.57 16.38 14.39
CA LEU A 32 -31.42 16.28 13.20
C LEU A 32 -31.78 17.68 12.69
N ALA A 33 -32.16 18.59 13.59
CA ALA A 33 -32.43 19.98 13.24
C ALA A 33 -31.18 20.66 12.64
N PHE A 34 -30.00 20.36 13.20
CA PHE A 34 -28.73 20.85 12.65
C PHE A 34 -28.45 20.31 11.25
N LEU A 35 -28.61 19.00 11.02
CA LEU A 35 -28.43 18.39 9.71
C LEU A 35 -29.36 19.02 8.66
N LEU A 36 -30.65 19.21 8.98
CA LEU A 36 -31.62 19.82 8.08
C LEU A 36 -31.26 21.29 7.76
N ALA A 37 -30.77 22.04 8.75
CA ALA A 37 -30.30 23.41 8.53
C ALA A 37 -29.07 23.46 7.60
N CYS A 38 -28.13 22.53 7.77
CA CYS A 38 -26.98 22.36 6.87
C CYS A 38 -27.40 21.99 5.45
N LEU A 39 -28.34 21.04 5.29
CA LEU A 39 -28.87 20.64 3.98
C LEU A 39 -29.55 21.81 3.28
N LYS A 40 -30.32 22.63 4.00
CA LYS A 40 -30.96 23.84 3.44
C LYS A 40 -29.95 24.85 2.90
N LYS A 41 -28.78 24.96 3.55
CA LYS A 41 -27.70 25.88 3.14
C LYS A 41 -26.71 25.24 2.17
N MET A 42 -26.75 23.92 2.01
CA MET A 42 -25.75 23.13 1.26
C MET A 42 -24.31 23.42 1.69
N GLU A 43 -24.11 23.83 2.94
CA GLU A 43 -22.83 24.30 3.46
C GLU A 43 -22.58 23.75 4.87
N VAL A 44 -21.38 23.23 5.08
CA VAL A 44 -20.91 22.74 6.37
C VAL A 44 -19.44 23.11 6.49
N ASN A 45 -19.09 23.84 7.54
CA ASN A 45 -17.71 24.14 7.88
C ASN A 45 -17.18 23.07 8.83
N PRO A 46 -16.29 22.17 8.36
CA PRO A 46 -15.75 21.12 9.21
C PRO A 46 -14.84 21.72 10.31
N PRO A 47 -14.64 20.99 11.43
CA PRO A 47 -13.76 21.46 12.49
C PRO A 47 -12.30 21.53 12.04
N PRO A 48 -11.44 22.31 12.73
CA PRO A 48 -10.02 22.36 12.45
C PRO A 48 -9.37 20.97 12.50
N GLY A 49 -8.52 20.66 11.52
CA GLY A 49 -7.85 19.35 11.43
C GLY A 49 -8.75 18.21 10.97
N TRP A 50 -9.99 18.48 10.56
CA TRP A 50 -10.86 17.46 9.98
C TRP A 50 -10.26 16.90 8.68
N LYS A 51 -10.32 15.58 8.56
CA LYS A 51 -9.88 14.84 7.38
C LYS A 51 -11.04 14.01 6.86
N SER A 52 -11.26 14.04 5.56
CA SER A 52 -12.26 13.19 4.93
C SER A 52 -11.86 11.72 5.05
N ARG A 53 -12.83 10.82 4.89
CA ARG A 53 -12.59 9.38 4.87
C ARG A 53 -11.51 8.99 3.86
N ARG A 54 -11.53 9.60 2.68
CA ARG A 54 -10.53 9.39 1.63
C ARG A 54 -9.13 9.80 2.10
N VAL A 55 -8.99 10.95 2.75
CA VAL A 55 -7.69 11.39 3.27
C VAL A 55 -7.18 10.42 4.34
N ARG A 56 -8.05 9.97 5.26
CA ARG A 56 -7.67 8.99 6.28
C ARG A 56 -7.20 7.66 5.68
N LEU A 57 -7.93 7.14 4.69
CA LEU A 57 -7.54 5.91 3.99
C LEU A 57 -6.17 6.06 3.30
N LEU A 58 -5.91 7.21 2.68
CA LEU A 58 -4.61 7.48 2.06
C LEU A 58 -3.48 7.59 3.10
N GLU A 59 -3.73 8.17 4.27
CA GLU A 59 -2.75 8.25 5.36
C GLU A 59 -2.47 6.88 5.99
N GLU A 60 -3.49 6.04 6.13
CA GLU A 60 -3.35 4.65 6.58
C GLU A 60 -2.52 3.84 5.60
N GLU A 61 -2.81 3.95 4.29
CA GLU A 61 -2.04 3.27 3.25
C GLU A 61 -0.60 3.79 3.18
N ALA A 62 -0.39 5.11 3.29
CA ALA A 62 0.95 5.69 3.32
C ALA A 62 1.76 5.16 4.51
N ARG A 63 1.14 5.07 5.70
CA ARG A 63 1.78 4.50 6.89
C ARG A 63 2.15 3.03 6.68
N ARG A 64 1.24 2.25 6.12
CA ARG A 64 1.49 0.84 5.80
C ARG A 64 2.68 0.69 4.84
N LEU A 65 2.73 1.49 3.78
CA LEU A 65 3.84 1.48 2.82
C LEU A 65 5.17 1.90 3.47
N GLU A 66 5.15 2.84 4.40
CA GLU A 66 6.32 3.25 5.16
C GLU A 66 6.84 2.11 6.06
N GLU A 67 5.95 1.42 6.77
CA GLU A 67 6.27 0.23 7.58
C GLU A 67 6.86 -0.89 6.71
N GLU A 68 6.25 -1.17 5.55
CA GLU A 68 6.76 -2.14 4.58
C GLU A 68 8.15 -1.75 4.06
N ALA A 69 8.38 -0.46 3.77
CA ALA A 69 9.69 0.04 3.34
C ALA A 69 10.77 -0.10 4.42
N VAL A 70 10.44 0.15 5.69
CA VAL A 70 11.36 -0.06 6.82
C VAL A 70 11.69 -1.54 6.98
N ALA A 71 10.71 -2.43 6.87
CA ALA A 71 10.92 -3.86 6.95
C ALA A 71 11.85 -4.36 5.82
N LEU A 72 11.62 -3.91 4.58
CA LEU A 72 12.45 -4.26 3.43
C LEU A 72 13.88 -3.75 3.58
N LYS A 73 14.06 -2.51 4.05
CA LYS A 73 15.39 -1.94 4.31
C LYS A 73 16.13 -2.77 5.36
N THR A 74 15.47 -3.11 6.45
CA THR A 74 16.06 -3.93 7.53
C THR A 74 16.46 -5.33 7.02
N ALA A 75 15.62 -5.96 6.19
CA ALA A 75 15.93 -7.24 5.57
C ALA A 75 17.14 -7.15 4.62
N ARG A 76 17.22 -6.09 3.81
CA ARG A 76 18.38 -5.83 2.94
C ARG A 76 19.65 -5.65 3.75
N ASP A 77 19.62 -4.82 4.79
CA ASP A 77 20.82 -4.54 5.60
C ASP A 77 21.31 -5.82 6.31
N ARG A 78 20.38 -6.70 6.74
CA ARG A 78 20.72 -8.04 7.26
C ARG A 78 21.36 -8.94 6.20
N LEU A 79 20.82 -8.94 4.97
CA LEU A 79 21.39 -9.71 3.86
C LEU A 79 22.81 -9.24 3.54
N GLU A 80 23.03 -7.92 3.50
CA GLU A 80 24.35 -7.34 3.24
C GLU A 80 25.37 -7.74 4.33
N ALA A 81 24.98 -7.72 5.60
CA ALA A 81 25.82 -8.20 6.70
C ALA A 81 26.18 -9.69 6.54
N GLN A 82 25.20 -10.55 6.24
CA GLN A 82 25.44 -11.98 5.99
C GLN A 82 26.35 -12.22 4.78
N ARG A 83 26.21 -11.43 3.71
CA ARG A 83 27.09 -11.52 2.53
C ARG A 83 28.52 -11.12 2.88
N ALA A 84 28.70 -10.10 3.72
CA ALA A 84 30.02 -9.71 4.20
C ALA A 84 30.67 -10.82 5.03
N GLU A 85 29.93 -11.46 5.94
CA GLU A 85 30.42 -12.61 6.72
C GLU A 85 30.88 -13.76 5.83
N VAL A 86 30.06 -14.15 4.84
CA VAL A 86 30.42 -15.20 3.87
C VAL A 86 31.68 -14.85 3.09
N TYR A 87 31.83 -13.58 2.70
CA TYR A 87 33.04 -13.10 2.02
C TYR A 87 34.28 -13.18 2.92
N PHE A 88 34.17 -12.75 4.18
CA PHE A 88 35.27 -12.81 5.15
C PHE A 88 35.70 -14.24 5.52
N LEU A 89 34.78 -15.20 5.44
CA LEU A 89 35.10 -16.62 5.69
C LEU A 89 36.04 -17.23 4.64
N GLY A 90 36.32 -16.53 3.51
CA GLY A 90 37.27 -17.00 2.50
C GLY A 90 36.89 -18.36 1.89
N LEU A 91 35.59 -18.66 1.87
CA LEU A 91 35.07 -19.95 1.40
C LEU A 91 35.41 -20.16 -0.07
N SER A 92 35.73 -21.40 -0.43
CA SER A 92 35.93 -21.79 -1.83
C SER A 92 34.64 -21.53 -2.64
N GLU A 93 34.78 -21.30 -3.96
CA GLU A 93 33.62 -21.09 -4.84
C GLU A 93 32.60 -22.24 -4.77
N GLU A 94 33.10 -23.47 -4.57
CA GLU A 94 32.28 -24.67 -4.47
C GLU A 94 31.38 -24.63 -3.22
N THR A 95 31.94 -24.24 -2.07
CA THR A 95 31.18 -24.09 -0.81
C THR A 95 30.22 -22.90 -0.85
N GLN A 96 30.61 -21.78 -1.49
CA GLN A 96 29.70 -20.65 -1.69
C GLN A 96 28.50 -21.04 -2.57
N THR A 97 28.74 -21.84 -3.60
CA THR A 97 27.69 -22.30 -4.53
C THR A 97 26.72 -23.26 -3.84
N GLN A 98 27.22 -24.18 -3.01
CA GLN A 98 26.38 -25.05 -2.18
C GLN A 98 25.51 -24.25 -1.20
N LEU A 99 26.09 -23.29 -0.48
CA LEU A 99 25.34 -22.45 0.46
C LEU A 99 24.25 -21.62 -0.23
N ARG A 100 24.53 -21.06 -1.41
CA ARG A 100 23.52 -20.35 -2.22
C ARG A 100 22.37 -21.27 -2.61
N ARG A 101 22.69 -22.49 -3.07
CA ARG A 101 21.68 -23.48 -3.49
C ARG A 101 20.79 -23.90 -2.31
N MET A 102 21.37 -24.15 -1.15
CA MET A 102 20.61 -24.44 0.08
C MET A 102 19.73 -23.27 0.52
N ALA A 103 20.22 -22.03 0.39
CA ALA A 103 19.44 -20.84 0.69
C ALA A 103 18.27 -20.64 -0.29
N GLU A 104 18.48 -20.91 -1.59
CA GLU A 104 17.43 -20.87 -2.62
C GLU A 104 16.36 -21.95 -2.40
N GLU A 105 16.76 -23.17 -2.03
CA GLU A 105 15.85 -24.26 -1.69
C GLU A 105 15.02 -23.93 -0.43
N ALA A 106 15.65 -23.42 0.63
CA ALA A 106 14.94 -22.98 1.83
C ALA A 106 14.00 -21.77 1.57
N ALA A 107 14.39 -20.87 0.67
CA ALA A 107 13.56 -19.74 0.27
C ALA A 107 12.35 -20.17 -0.57
N ALA A 108 12.48 -21.23 -1.37
CA ALA A 108 11.37 -21.80 -2.14
C ALA A 108 10.29 -22.40 -1.23
N ASP A 109 10.69 -23.01 -0.11
CA ASP A 109 9.79 -23.55 0.91
C ASP A 109 9.06 -22.46 1.72
N THR A 110 9.62 -21.25 1.79
CA THR A 110 9.08 -20.12 2.57
C THR A 110 8.51 -19.01 1.66
N GLU A 111 8.28 -19.30 0.38
CA GLU A 111 7.90 -18.27 -0.58
C GLU A 111 6.45 -17.81 -0.38
N LEU A 112 6.27 -16.56 0.04
CA LEU A 112 4.96 -15.91 0.16
C LEU A 112 4.23 -15.96 -1.19
N ALA A 113 2.94 -16.34 -1.17
CA ALA A 113 2.13 -16.53 -2.39
C ALA A 113 2.16 -15.32 -3.34
N VAL A 114 2.19 -14.11 -2.80
CA VAL A 114 2.28 -12.85 -3.56
C VAL A 114 3.58 -12.75 -4.37
N VAL A 115 4.70 -13.25 -3.84
CA VAL A 115 6.00 -13.26 -4.54
C VAL A 115 5.98 -14.30 -5.66
N ARG A 116 5.34 -15.44 -5.43
CA ARG A 116 5.16 -16.49 -6.43
C ARG A 116 4.30 -16.01 -7.60
N ASP A 117 3.20 -15.31 -7.32
CA ASP A 117 2.31 -14.75 -8.33
C ASP A 117 3.00 -13.64 -9.13
N ALA A 118 3.73 -12.72 -8.46
CA ALA A 118 4.51 -11.68 -9.14
C ALA A 118 5.61 -12.26 -10.04
N LYS A 119 6.29 -13.33 -9.63
CA LYS A 119 7.27 -14.05 -10.46
C LYS A 119 6.61 -14.72 -11.66
N ARG A 120 5.42 -15.32 -11.47
CA ARG A 120 4.64 -15.95 -12.55
C ARG A 120 4.21 -14.93 -13.59
N ASP A 121 3.71 -13.78 -13.15
CA ASP A 121 3.29 -12.69 -14.03
C ASP A 121 4.46 -12.11 -14.82
N ARG A 122 5.62 -11.92 -14.16
CA ARG A 122 6.84 -11.48 -14.85
C ARG A 122 7.29 -12.47 -15.93
N ARG A 123 7.24 -13.77 -15.64
CA ARG A 123 7.58 -14.83 -16.61
C ARG A 123 6.61 -14.88 -17.77
N LEU A 124 5.31 -14.65 -17.52
CA LEU A 124 4.28 -14.50 -18.55
C LEU A 124 4.56 -13.29 -19.45
N GLN A 125 4.91 -12.14 -18.88
CA GLN A 125 5.25 -10.94 -19.64
C GLN A 125 6.50 -11.14 -20.52
N GLU A 126 7.51 -11.85 -20.01
CA GLU A 126 8.71 -12.20 -20.77
C GLU A 126 8.39 -13.14 -21.94
N LEU A 127 7.59 -14.18 -21.71
CA LEU A 127 7.12 -15.09 -22.76
C LEU A 127 6.31 -14.36 -23.84
N ILE A 128 5.40 -13.48 -23.45
CA ILE A 128 4.63 -12.65 -24.40
C ILE A 128 5.56 -11.78 -25.24
N ARG A 129 6.55 -11.15 -24.60
CA ARG A 129 7.53 -10.30 -25.29
C ARG A 129 8.38 -11.11 -26.28
N ASP A 130 8.79 -12.31 -25.91
CA ASP A 130 9.57 -13.18 -26.79
C ASP A 130 8.74 -13.73 -27.95
N HIS A 131 7.47 -14.08 -27.71
CA HIS A 131 6.55 -14.46 -28.77
C HIS A 131 6.32 -13.32 -29.76
N MET A 132 6.08 -12.10 -29.28
CA MET A 132 5.95 -10.91 -30.14
C MET A 132 7.21 -10.65 -30.98
N ARG A 133 8.40 -10.89 -30.42
CA ARG A 133 9.67 -10.78 -31.17
C ARG A 133 9.83 -11.85 -32.24
N GLN A 134 9.35 -13.07 -31.98
CA GLN A 134 9.36 -14.15 -32.96
C GLN A 134 8.36 -13.86 -34.11
N ASP A 135 7.15 -13.41 -33.78
CA ASP A 135 6.13 -13.01 -34.76
C ASP A 135 6.57 -11.84 -35.65
N GLN A 136 7.34 -10.89 -35.11
CA GLN A 136 7.92 -9.81 -35.90
C GLN A 136 9.03 -10.30 -36.84
N ARG A 137 9.79 -11.34 -36.45
CA ARG A 137 10.81 -11.95 -37.30
C ARG A 137 10.21 -12.80 -38.42
N THR A 138 9.12 -13.51 -38.17
CA THR A 138 8.44 -14.33 -39.18
C THR A 138 7.63 -13.51 -40.17
N LYS A 139 7.17 -12.31 -39.83
CA LYS A 139 6.52 -11.35 -40.76
C LYS A 139 7.49 -10.52 -41.61
N ALA A 140 8.78 -10.54 -41.29
CA ALA A 140 9.82 -9.80 -42.01
C ALA A 140 10.53 -10.65 -43.10
N ILE A 141 10.03 -11.87 -43.34
CA ILE A 141 10.41 -12.78 -44.42
C ILE A 141 9.23 -12.88 -45.39
#